data_AF-A0A7T8GSC9-F1
#
_entry.id   AF-A0A7T8GSC9-F1
#
_cell.length_a   1.000
_cell.length_b   1.000
_cell.length_c   1.000
_cell.angle_alpha   90.00
_cell.angle_beta   90.00
_cell.angle_gamma   90.00
#
_symmetry.space_group_name_H-M   'P 1'
#
loop_
_entity.id
_entity.type
_entity.pdbx_description
1 polymer ?
#
loop_
_entity_poly.entity_id
_entity_poly.type
_entity_poly.pdbx_seq_one_letter_code
_entity_poly.pdbx_strand_id
1 'polypeptide(L)'
;QHVFVEAFKRVSRMSHHLGSSGSRNSVAERRLRPIYDWLNSGNNKRALQESDRILKKSAGFSCCKVLKSLALLRMGREDEAQGFLDSVLAEGPTDEETLQAMAIAYKESLQLEKICQMYEVATEKEPNNEDLLSHLFMSYVRIGDYKKQQSAAFALYKAAPKNPYYFWAIMSIILRADQSPSNA
;
A
#
# COMPACT_ATOMS: atom_id res chain seq x y z
N GLN A 1 23.40 8.43 -9.70
CA GLN A 1 22.38 7.36 -9.54
C GLN A 1 21.46 7.59 -8.34
N HIS A 2 21.97 7.61 -7.10
CA HIS A 2 21.15 7.81 -5.88
C HIS A 2 20.38 9.16 -5.84
N VAL A 3 20.97 10.23 -6.39
CA VAL A 3 20.40 11.59 -6.39
C VAL A 3 19.15 11.72 -7.27
N PHE A 4 19.13 11.10 -8.45
CA PHE A 4 17.98 11.14 -9.36
C PHE A 4 16.82 10.31 -8.84
N VAL A 5 17.10 9.14 -8.24
CA VAL A 5 16.09 8.29 -7.61
C VAL A 5 15.51 8.96 -6.37
N GLU A 6 16.33 9.58 -5.52
CA GLU A 6 15.85 10.38 -4.37
C GLU A 6 15.07 11.60 -4.82
N ALA A 7 15.55 12.36 -5.81
CA ALA A 7 14.86 13.51 -6.36
C ALA A 7 13.50 13.10 -6.97
N PHE A 8 13.45 11.99 -7.72
CA PHE A 8 12.21 11.46 -8.26
C PHE A 8 11.26 10.98 -7.15
N LYS A 9 11.75 10.21 -6.17
CA LYS A 9 10.97 9.82 -4.98
C LYS A 9 10.49 11.02 -4.18
N ARG A 10 11.19 12.15 -4.22
CA ARG A 10 10.81 13.41 -3.55
C ARG A 10 9.77 14.19 -4.35
N VAL A 11 9.90 14.26 -5.68
CA VAL A 11 8.92 14.88 -6.59
C VAL A 11 7.62 14.08 -6.63
N SER A 12 7.68 12.74 -6.70
CA SER A 12 6.50 11.89 -6.57
C SER A 12 5.86 12.01 -5.18
N ARG A 13 6.65 12.14 -4.11
CA ARG A 13 6.14 12.49 -2.76
C ARG A 13 5.37 13.81 -2.74
N MET A 14 5.80 14.81 -3.49
CA MET A 14 5.08 16.09 -3.62
C MET A 14 3.81 15.98 -4.48
N SER A 15 3.70 14.94 -5.32
CA SER A 15 2.54 14.69 -6.17
C SER A 15 1.36 14.02 -5.42
N HIS A 16 1.59 13.52 -4.19
CA HIS A 16 0.58 12.90 -3.32
C HIS A 16 -0.52 13.88 -2.81
N HIS A 17 -0.57 15.12 -3.31
CA HIS A 17 -1.71 16.02 -3.09
C HIS A 17 -2.81 15.91 -4.17
N LEU A 18 -2.63 15.04 -5.16
CA LEU A 18 -3.65 14.73 -6.16
C LEU A 18 -4.34 13.42 -5.79
N GLY A 19 -5.38 13.52 -4.96
CA GLY A 19 -6.14 12.36 -4.47
C GLY A 19 -6.73 12.57 -3.09
N SER A 20 -7.35 13.73 -2.84
CA SER A 20 -8.18 13.92 -1.65
C SER A 20 -9.59 13.43 -1.96
N SER A 21 -9.81 12.12 -1.98
CA SER A 21 -11.16 11.56 -1.91
C SER A 21 -11.61 11.56 -0.45
N GLY A 22 -12.64 12.37 -0.20
CA GLY A 22 -13.04 12.81 1.13
C GLY A 22 -13.29 11.72 2.16
N SER A 23 -12.97 12.08 3.40
CA SER A 23 -13.33 11.41 4.65
C SER A 23 -14.74 10.83 4.58
N ARG A 24 -14.84 9.52 4.31
CA ARG A 24 -16.05 8.75 4.59
C ARG A 24 -15.98 8.34 6.04
N ASN A 25 -16.42 9.25 6.91
CA ASN A 25 -16.60 9.04 8.35
C ASN A 25 -17.66 7.95 8.60
N SER A 26 -17.30 6.71 8.32
CA SER A 26 -18.19 5.55 8.33
C SER A 26 -18.35 5.04 9.77
N VAL A 27 -19.47 4.39 10.06
CA VAL A 27 -19.67 3.72 11.36
C VAL A 27 -18.56 2.69 11.62
N ALA A 28 -18.00 2.11 10.56
CA ALA A 28 -16.88 1.19 10.60
C ALA A 28 -15.59 1.89 11.08
N GLU A 29 -15.28 3.08 10.55
CA GLU A 29 -14.12 3.89 10.94
C GLU A 29 -14.19 4.28 12.43
N ARG A 30 -15.37 4.67 12.93
CA ARG A 30 -15.57 4.98 14.37
C ARG A 30 -15.29 3.79 15.28
N ARG A 31 -15.54 2.56 14.82
CA ARG A 31 -15.26 1.34 15.59
C ARG A 31 -13.77 1.03 15.64
N LEU A 32 -12.99 1.44 14.64
CA LEU A 32 -11.55 1.17 14.58
C LEU A 32 -10.70 2.19 15.34
N ARG A 33 -11.21 3.40 15.58
CA ARG A 33 -10.47 4.47 16.30
C ARG A 33 -9.75 3.99 17.57
N PRO A 34 -10.39 3.23 18.48
CA PRO A 34 -9.69 2.76 19.68
C PRO A 34 -8.48 1.87 19.36
N ILE A 35 -8.54 1.06 18.29
CA ILE A 35 -7.41 0.21 17.89
C ILE A 35 -6.27 1.10 17.39
N TYR A 36 -6.56 2.10 16.54
CA TYR A 36 -5.57 3.06 16.08
C TYR A 36 -4.92 3.81 17.24
N ASP A 37 -5.70 4.29 18.21
CA ASP A 37 -5.18 4.99 19.39
C ASP A 37 -4.23 4.11 20.21
N TRP A 38 -4.58 2.83 20.40
CA TRP A 38 -3.70 1.88 21.09
C TRP A 38 -2.43 1.55 20.31
N LEU A 39 -2.52 1.40 18.99
CA LEU A 39 -1.35 1.17 18.13
C LEU A 39 -0.42 2.40 18.12
N ASN A 40 -0.97 3.60 18.06
CA ASN A 40 -0.20 4.85 18.05
C ASN A 40 0.47 5.15 19.41
N SER A 41 -0.16 4.71 20.51
CA SER A 41 0.44 4.79 21.86
C SER A 41 1.41 3.64 22.17
N GLY A 42 1.64 2.72 21.22
CA GLY A 42 2.51 1.56 21.39
C GLY A 42 1.93 0.46 22.29
N ASN A 43 0.68 0.58 22.73
CA ASN A 43 0.02 -0.42 23.58
C ASN A 43 -0.58 -1.56 22.72
N ASN A 44 0.30 -2.37 22.13
CA ASN A 44 -0.08 -3.44 21.22
C ASN A 44 -0.99 -4.50 21.87
N LYS A 45 -0.84 -4.74 23.18
CA LYS A 45 -1.71 -5.67 23.93
C LYS A 45 -3.17 -5.19 23.97
N ARG A 46 -3.40 -3.90 24.22
CA ARG A 46 -4.76 -3.35 24.19
C ARG A 46 -5.31 -3.27 22.78
N ALA A 47 -4.48 -2.92 21.78
CA ALA A 47 -4.88 -2.95 20.37
C ALA A 47 -5.38 -4.34 19.96
N LEU A 48 -4.65 -5.40 20.34
CA LEU A 48 -5.05 -6.78 20.09
C LEU A 48 -6.38 -7.15 20.77
N GLN A 49 -6.54 -6.82 22.06
CA GLN A 49 -7.78 -7.07 22.80
C GLN A 49 -9.00 -6.38 22.17
N GLU A 50 -8.83 -5.12 21.76
CA GLU A 50 -9.88 -4.34 21.10
C GLU A 50 -10.23 -4.90 19.72
N SER A 51 -9.22 -5.33 18.96
CA SER A 51 -9.42 -5.98 17.67
C SER A 51 -10.20 -7.30 17.82
N ASP A 52 -9.83 -8.14 18.79
CA ASP A 52 -10.53 -9.40 19.10
C ASP A 52 -11.99 -9.15 19.51
N ARG A 53 -12.23 -8.12 20.31
CA ARG A 53 -13.59 -7.73 20.72
C ARG A 53 -14.47 -7.37 19.53
N ILE A 54 -13.92 -6.66 18.55
CA ILE A 54 -14.64 -6.25 17.34
C ILE A 54 -14.87 -7.46 16.42
N LEU A 55 -13.84 -8.28 16.19
CA LEU A 55 -13.92 -9.44 15.30
C LEU A 55 -14.89 -10.52 15.83
N LYS A 56 -15.04 -10.66 17.15
CA LYS A 56 -16.08 -11.53 17.75
C LYS A 56 -17.51 -11.13 17.37
N LYS A 57 -17.76 -9.83 17.16
CA LYS A 57 -19.08 -9.30 16.78
C LYS A 57 -19.26 -9.24 15.27
N SER A 58 -18.17 -9.10 14.52
CA SER A 58 -18.17 -8.91 13.07
C SER A 58 -16.90 -9.50 12.46
N ALA A 59 -16.97 -10.77 12.05
CA ALA A 59 -15.81 -11.50 11.53
C ALA A 59 -15.34 -11.01 10.14
N GLY A 60 -16.19 -10.31 9.39
CA GLY A 60 -15.92 -9.87 8.01
C GLY A 60 -15.27 -8.49 7.88
N PHE A 61 -14.52 -8.01 8.89
CA PHE A 61 -13.92 -6.68 8.82
C PHE A 61 -12.41 -6.74 8.53
N SER A 62 -12.06 -6.70 7.25
CA SER A 62 -10.70 -6.87 6.73
C SER A 62 -9.71 -5.89 7.35
N CYS A 63 -10.02 -4.58 7.37
CA CYS A 63 -9.19 -3.58 8.04
C CYS A 63 -8.91 -3.93 9.52
N CYS A 64 -9.90 -4.41 10.28
CA CYS A 64 -9.70 -4.84 11.67
C CYS A 64 -8.75 -6.05 11.79
N LYS A 65 -8.85 -7.03 10.88
CA LYS A 65 -7.93 -8.17 10.83
C LYS A 65 -6.48 -7.70 10.59
N VAL A 66 -6.30 -6.68 9.76
CA VAL A 66 -4.98 -6.09 9.47
C VAL A 66 -4.45 -5.28 10.66
N LEU A 67 -5.30 -4.52 11.35
CA LEU A 67 -4.86 -3.83 12.58
C LEU A 67 -4.49 -4.82 13.70
N LYS A 68 -5.21 -5.95 13.76
CA LYS A 68 -4.84 -7.07 14.62
C LYS A 68 -3.47 -7.65 14.24
N SER A 69 -3.22 -7.89 12.95
CA SER A 69 -1.93 -8.40 12.49
C SER A 69 -0.79 -7.43 12.81
N LEU A 70 -1.00 -6.13 12.65
CA LEU A 70 -0.04 -5.10 13.04
C LEU A 70 0.29 -5.13 14.54
N ALA A 71 -0.73 -5.27 15.40
CA ALA A 71 -0.52 -5.43 16.84
C ALA A 71 0.30 -6.70 17.15
N LEU A 72 0.03 -7.81 16.45
CA LEU A 72 0.76 -9.07 16.60
C LEU A 72 2.22 -8.97 16.14
N LEU A 73 2.48 -8.34 14.98
CA LEU A 73 3.83 -8.08 14.47
C LEU A 73 4.67 -7.32 15.51
N ARG A 74 4.14 -6.22 16.04
CA ARG A 74 4.82 -5.40 17.05
C ARG A 74 4.98 -6.08 18.41
N MET A 75 4.32 -7.22 18.62
CA MET A 75 4.51 -8.10 19.78
C MET A 75 5.47 -9.27 19.50
N GLY A 76 6.08 -9.35 18.31
CA GLY A 76 6.97 -10.44 17.90
C GLY A 76 6.24 -11.73 17.48
N ARG A 77 4.92 -11.67 17.26
CA ARG A 77 4.10 -12.82 16.85
C ARG A 77 3.91 -12.82 15.33
N GLU A 78 5.02 -12.97 14.61
CA GLU A 78 5.07 -12.77 13.16
C GLU A 78 4.23 -13.79 12.38
N ASP A 79 4.32 -15.07 12.71
CA ASP A 79 3.58 -16.13 12.01
C ASP A 79 2.06 -15.93 12.07
N GLU A 80 1.54 -15.57 13.24
CA GLU A 80 0.12 -15.30 13.42
C GLU A 80 -0.32 -14.05 12.66
N ALA A 81 0.49 -12.99 12.70
CA ALA A 81 0.22 -11.79 11.93
C ALA A 81 0.18 -12.08 10.43
N GLN A 82 1.12 -12.90 9.94
CA GLN A 82 1.20 -13.26 8.54
C GLN A 82 -0.04 -14.02 8.08
N GLY A 83 -0.55 -14.96 8.89
CA GLY A 83 -1.79 -15.66 8.60
C GLY A 83 -2.99 -14.72 8.41
N PHE A 84 -3.11 -13.67 9.23
CA PHE A 84 -4.16 -12.66 9.05
C PHE A 84 -3.94 -11.84 7.77
N LEU A 85 -2.72 -11.39 7.49
CA LEU A 85 -2.41 -10.61 6.27
C LEU A 85 -2.69 -11.41 5.00
N ASP A 86 -2.28 -12.68 4.94
CA ASP A 86 -2.51 -13.54 3.79
C ASP A 86 -4.00 -13.82 3.61
N SER A 87 -4.76 -14.00 4.70
CA SER A 87 -6.22 -14.16 4.64
C SER A 87 -6.92 -12.94 4.04
N VAL A 88 -6.46 -11.73 4.40
CA VAL A 88 -7.04 -10.49 3.88
C VAL A 88 -6.60 -10.26 2.43
N LEU A 89 -5.35 -10.56 2.09
CA LEU A 89 -4.88 -10.49 0.70
C LEU A 89 -5.72 -11.38 -0.23
N ALA A 90 -6.09 -12.59 0.22
CA ALA A 90 -6.94 -13.50 -0.53
C ALA A 90 -8.38 -12.96 -0.75
N GLU A 91 -8.89 -12.10 0.15
CA GLU A 91 -10.16 -11.39 -0.06
C GLU A 91 -10.04 -10.34 -1.18
N GLY A 92 -8.82 -9.84 -1.44
CA GLY A 92 -8.50 -8.84 -2.45
C GLY A 92 -9.19 -7.49 -2.20
N PRO A 93 -8.93 -6.81 -1.08
CA PRO A 93 -9.56 -5.54 -0.77
C PRO A 93 -9.19 -4.47 -1.81
N THR A 94 -10.13 -3.57 -2.09
CA THR A 94 -9.90 -2.36 -2.90
C THR A 94 -10.13 -1.07 -2.11
N ASP A 95 -10.60 -1.17 -0.86
CA ASP A 95 -10.78 -0.01 0.00
C ASP A 95 -9.44 0.51 0.55
N GLU A 96 -9.30 1.83 0.54
CA GLU A 96 -8.07 2.52 0.94
C GLU A 96 -7.67 2.20 2.38
N GLU A 97 -8.65 2.15 3.31
CA GLU A 97 -8.41 1.92 4.73
C GLU A 97 -7.69 0.59 4.97
N THR A 98 -8.18 -0.50 4.39
CA THR A 98 -7.56 -1.83 4.50
C THR A 98 -6.21 -1.86 3.81
N LEU A 99 -6.11 -1.34 2.58
CA LEU A 99 -4.86 -1.35 1.81
C LEU A 99 -3.73 -0.55 2.48
N GLN A 100 -4.04 0.61 3.07
CA GLN A 100 -3.07 1.42 3.82
C GLN A 100 -2.58 0.67 5.08
N ALA A 101 -3.50 0.06 5.84
CA ALA A 101 -3.12 -0.72 7.01
C ALA A 101 -2.21 -1.91 6.62
N MET A 102 -2.49 -2.57 5.49
CA MET A 102 -1.67 -3.69 5.00
C MET A 102 -0.28 -3.19 4.56
N ALA A 103 -0.23 -2.06 3.84
CA ALA A 103 1.03 -1.45 3.45
C ALA A 103 1.91 -1.07 4.65
N ILE A 104 1.31 -0.64 5.77
CA ILE A 104 2.04 -0.39 7.03
C ILE A 104 2.60 -1.70 7.59
N ALA A 105 1.77 -2.74 7.72
CA ALA A 105 2.19 -4.04 8.25
C ALA A 105 3.31 -4.70 7.42
N TYR A 106 3.22 -4.63 6.09
CA TYR A 106 4.26 -5.13 5.21
C TYR A 106 5.55 -4.29 5.25
N LYS A 107 5.46 -2.98 5.45
CA LYS A 107 6.67 -2.15 5.66
C LYS A 107 7.37 -2.49 6.97
N GLU A 108 6.61 -2.66 8.06
CA GLU A 108 7.18 -3.00 9.37
C GLU A 108 7.84 -4.39 9.38
N SER A 109 7.30 -5.33 8.60
CA SER A 109 7.88 -6.67 8.40
C SER A 109 8.89 -6.76 7.24
N LEU A 110 9.26 -5.62 6.63
CA LEU A 110 10.21 -5.53 5.50
C LEU A 110 9.83 -6.32 4.24
N GLN A 111 8.54 -6.64 4.05
CA GLN A 111 8.02 -7.38 2.89
C GLN A 111 7.51 -6.42 1.80
N LEU A 112 8.41 -5.62 1.22
CA LEU A 112 8.03 -4.57 0.26
C LEU A 112 7.41 -5.13 -1.03
N GLU A 113 7.79 -6.33 -1.44
CA GLU A 113 7.27 -7.02 -2.62
C GLU A 113 5.79 -7.38 -2.45
N LYS A 114 5.36 -7.72 -1.23
CA LYS A 114 3.94 -8.01 -0.94
C LYS A 114 3.05 -6.77 -1.07
N ILE A 115 3.60 -5.58 -0.90
CA ILE A 115 2.88 -4.32 -1.16
C ILE A 115 2.56 -4.22 -2.66
N CYS A 116 3.51 -4.58 -3.52
CA CYS A 116 3.29 -4.61 -4.97
C CYS A 116 2.20 -5.62 -5.31
N GLN A 117 2.31 -6.86 -4.80
CA GLN A 117 1.31 -7.92 -5.03
C GLN A 117 -0.10 -7.51 -4.59
N MET A 118 -0.21 -6.89 -3.43
CA MET A 118 -1.49 -6.40 -2.92
C MET A 118 -2.12 -5.37 -3.86
N TYR A 119 -1.34 -4.40 -4.36
CA TYR A 119 -1.86 -3.42 -5.31
C TYR A 119 -2.08 -4.01 -6.71
N GLU A 120 -1.30 -5.01 -7.14
CA GLU A 120 -1.59 -5.77 -8.38
C GLU A 120 -3.00 -6.36 -8.30
N VAL A 121 -3.32 -7.11 -7.24
CA VAL A 121 -4.65 -7.69 -6.99
C VAL A 121 -5.75 -6.62 -6.97
N ALA A 122 -5.52 -5.49 -6.30
CA ALA A 122 -6.50 -4.41 -6.23
C ALA A 122 -6.76 -3.77 -7.61
N THR A 123 -5.72 -3.55 -8.40
CA THR A 123 -5.84 -3.00 -9.76
C THR A 123 -6.43 -3.99 -10.76
N GLU A 124 -6.30 -5.30 -10.56
CA GLU A 124 -7.01 -6.30 -11.38
C GLU A 124 -8.53 -6.21 -11.19
N LYS A 125 -8.99 -5.92 -9.96
CA LYS A 125 -10.41 -5.72 -9.65
C LYS A 125 -10.94 -4.37 -10.13
N GLU A 126 -10.12 -3.32 -10.01
CA GLU A 126 -10.47 -1.95 -10.39
C GLU A 126 -9.42 -1.34 -11.34
N PRO A 127 -9.36 -1.79 -12.61
CA PRO A 127 -8.26 -1.48 -13.54
C PRO A 127 -8.18 -0.02 -14.01
N ASN A 128 -9.22 0.78 -13.73
CA ASN A 128 -9.26 2.20 -14.08
C ASN A 128 -9.23 3.12 -12.84
N ASN A 129 -9.00 2.56 -11.65
CA ASN A 129 -8.91 3.36 -10.43
C ASN A 129 -7.54 4.06 -10.35
N GLU A 130 -7.55 5.38 -10.47
CA GLU A 130 -6.36 6.23 -10.50
C GLU A 130 -5.52 6.11 -9.22
N ASP A 131 -6.16 6.03 -8.05
CA ASP A 131 -5.47 5.96 -6.76
C ASP A 131 -4.75 4.61 -6.59
N LEU A 132 -5.42 3.51 -6.93
CA LEU A 132 -4.82 2.17 -6.89
C LEU A 132 -3.65 2.03 -7.86
N LEU A 133 -3.80 2.53 -9.09
CA LEU A 133 -2.72 2.52 -10.09
C LEU A 133 -1.55 3.41 -9.66
N SER A 134 -1.82 4.55 -9.02
CA SER A 134 -0.79 5.43 -8.46
C SER A 134 -0.03 4.75 -7.33
N HIS A 135 -0.72 4.05 -6.44
CA HIS A 135 -0.09 3.28 -5.37
C HIS A 135 0.73 2.10 -5.90
N LEU A 136 0.21 1.38 -6.91
CA LEU A 136 0.95 0.31 -7.58
C LEU A 136 2.25 0.84 -8.21
N PHE A 137 2.17 1.94 -8.96
CA PHE A 137 3.35 2.60 -9.53
C PHE A 137 4.38 2.95 -8.43
N MET A 138 3.93 3.58 -7.34
CA MET A 138 4.81 3.98 -6.25
C MET A 138 5.42 2.78 -5.52
N SER A 139 4.72 1.65 -5.43
CA SER A 139 5.28 0.41 -4.87
C SER A 139 6.45 -0.10 -5.69
N TYR A 140 6.36 -0.09 -7.03
CA TYR A 140 7.49 -0.44 -7.90
C TYR A 140 8.66 0.53 -7.81
N VAL A 141 8.39 1.83 -7.70
CA VAL A 141 9.43 2.85 -7.45
C VAL A 141 10.21 2.56 -6.17
N ARG A 142 9.55 2.02 -5.14
CA ARG A 142 10.18 1.69 -3.85
C ARG A 142 11.19 0.56 -3.99
N ILE A 143 10.81 -0.52 -4.67
CA ILE A 143 11.65 -1.72 -4.85
C ILE A 143 12.62 -1.61 -6.05
N GLY A 144 12.46 -0.59 -6.89
CA GLY A 144 13.32 -0.37 -8.05
C GLY A 144 13.01 -1.27 -9.26
N ASP A 145 11.81 -1.84 -9.32
CA ASP A 145 11.37 -2.61 -10.49
C ASP A 145 10.92 -1.66 -11.61
N TYR A 146 11.89 -1.13 -12.36
CA TYR A 146 11.64 -0.13 -13.39
C TYR A 146 10.82 -0.67 -14.57
N LYS A 147 10.86 -1.99 -14.80
CA LYS A 147 10.06 -2.63 -15.85
C LYS A 147 8.57 -2.60 -15.48
N LYS A 148 8.22 -3.05 -14.28
CA LYS A 148 6.83 -3.00 -13.81
C LYS A 148 6.37 -1.57 -13.52
N GLN A 149 7.27 -0.71 -13.05
CA GLN A 149 7.01 0.73 -12.89
C GLN A 149 6.57 1.36 -14.23
N GLN A 150 7.25 1.06 -15.33
CA GLN A 150 6.88 1.54 -16.67
C GLN A 150 5.47 1.08 -17.06
N SER A 151 5.15 -0.20 -16.87
CA SER A 151 3.81 -0.75 -17.16
C SER A 151 2.71 -0.07 -16.35
N ALA A 152 2.93 0.12 -15.04
CA ALA A 152 1.97 0.81 -14.16
C ALA A 152 1.77 2.27 -14.58
N ALA A 153 2.82 2.99 -14.97
CA ALA A 153 2.71 4.37 -15.45
C ALA A 153 1.87 4.49 -16.74
N PHE A 154 2.02 3.55 -17.67
CA PHE A 154 1.20 3.53 -18.88
C PHE A 154 -0.27 3.22 -18.57
N ALA A 155 -0.53 2.26 -17.68
CA ALA A 155 -1.90 1.96 -17.23
C ALA A 155 -2.54 3.19 -16.57
N LEU A 156 -1.79 3.88 -15.70
CA LEU A 156 -2.23 5.10 -15.03
C LEU A 156 -2.51 6.24 -16.02
N TYR A 157 -1.63 6.49 -16.99
CA TYR A 157 -1.84 7.50 -18.03
C TYR A 157 -3.05 7.16 -18.92
N LYS A 158 -3.27 5.89 -19.23
CA LYS A 158 -4.44 5.44 -20.00
C LYS A 158 -5.75 5.65 -19.23
N ALA A 159 -5.76 5.36 -17.92
CA ALA A 159 -6.93 5.55 -17.07
C ALA A 159 -7.21 7.04 -16.81
N ALA A 160 -6.17 7.84 -16.59
CA ALA A 160 -6.25 9.27 -16.32
C ALA A 160 -5.15 10.03 -17.08
N PRO A 161 -5.42 10.58 -18.27
CA PRO A 161 -4.39 11.23 -19.11
C PRO A 161 -3.91 12.59 -18.53
N LYS A 162 -3.04 12.54 -17.52
CA LYS A 162 -2.46 13.72 -16.86
C LYS A 162 -0.97 13.84 -17.17
N ASN A 163 -0.49 15.07 -17.35
CA ASN A 163 0.92 15.36 -17.65
C ASN A 163 1.92 14.69 -16.67
N PRO A 164 1.70 14.68 -15.34
CA PRO A 164 2.62 14.00 -14.42
C PRO A 164 2.83 12.52 -14.73
N TYR A 165 1.78 11.79 -15.12
CA TYR A 165 1.88 10.34 -15.39
C TYR A 165 2.63 10.03 -16.67
N TYR A 166 2.54 10.92 -17.66
CA TYR A 166 3.38 10.84 -18.85
C TYR A 166 4.86 10.97 -18.49
N PHE A 167 5.22 11.93 -17.63
CA PHE A 167 6.60 12.06 -17.13
C PHE A 167 7.03 10.86 -16.29
N TRP A 168 6.13 10.24 -15.52
CA TRP A 168 6.43 9.02 -14.79
C TRP A 168 6.77 7.85 -15.73
N ALA A 169 6.07 7.71 -16.85
CA ALA A 169 6.39 6.71 -17.86
C ALA A 169 7.77 6.95 -18.49
N ILE A 170 8.07 8.20 -18.90
CA ILE A 170 9.39 8.58 -19.44
C ILE A 170 10.50 8.31 -18.43
N MET A 171 10.34 8.73 -17.17
CA MET A 171 11.35 8.51 -16.13
C MET A 171 11.59 7.02 -15.88
N SER A 172 10.56 6.18 -15.95
CA SER A 172 10.70 4.72 -15.80
C SER A 172 11.55 4.12 -16.94
N ILE A 173 11.39 4.62 -18.17
CA ILE A 173 12.20 4.21 -19.33
C ILE A 173 13.67 4.60 -19.13
N ILE A 174 13.92 5.84 -18.72
CA ILE A 174 15.28 6.35 -18.48
C ILE A 174 15.99 5.52 -17.40
N LEU A 175 15.32 5.28 -16.27
CA LEU A 175 15.87 4.50 -15.16
C LEU A 175 16.16 3.04 -15.55
N ARG A 176 15.28 2.43 -16.37
CA ARG A 176 15.50 1.08 -16.91
C ARG A 176 16.69 1.03 -17.87
N ALA A 177 16.86 2.05 -18.71
CA ALA A 177 17.99 2.11 -19.65
C ALA A 177 19.32 2.27 -18.92
N ASP A 178 19.38 3.05 -17.83
CA ASP A 178 20.57 3.23 -16.98
C ASP A 178 21.01 1.95 -16.25
N GLN A 179 20.07 1.04 -15.95
CA GLN A 179 20.38 -0.27 -15.34
C GLN A 179 20.83 -1.33 -16.33
N SER A 180 20.59 -1.15 -17.63
CA SER A 180 21.17 -2.04 -18.63
C SER A 180 22.66 -1.73 -18.68
N PRO A 181 23.57 -2.68 -18.37
CA PRO A 181 24.99 -2.41 -18.54
C PRO A 181 25.18 -1.96 -19.98
N SER A 182 25.69 -0.74 -20.15
CA SER A 182 26.08 -0.15 -21.42
C SER A 182 26.70 -1.24 -22.28
N ASN A 183 26.09 -1.52 -23.44
CA ASN A 183 26.57 -2.49 -24.43
C ASN A 183 28.11 -2.45 -24.47
N ALA A 184 28.72 -3.57 -24.05
CA ALA A 184 30.15 -3.80 -24.19
C ALA A 184 30.55 -3.81 -25.68
#